data_AF-A0A3E2GZZ9-F1
#
_entry.id   AF-A0A3E2GZZ9-F1
#
_cell.length_a   1.000
_cell.length_b   1.000
_cell.length_c   1.000
_cell.angle_alpha   90.00
_cell.angle_beta   90.00
_cell.angle_gamma   90.00
#
_symmetry.space_group_name_H-M   'P 1'
#
loop_
_entity.id
_entity.type
_entity.pdbx_description
1 polymer ?
#
loop_
_entity_poly.entity_id
_entity_poly.type
_entity_poly.pdbx_seq_one_letter_code
_entity_poly.pdbx_strand_id
1 'polypeptide(L)'
;MMWWTKALCLVVLAGTGLTESTQGIYNLLQRQMPLHANSFELSLVKSVGGVTGYDQYEISSTHNGKILVEGTTLSALSSGVCRYLTDVANVDIYWYVGSRLNVAPFPLPHLKEPLKGASIVPWRYHFNTVTFSYTGAYWSWEDWELQLEWMALHGINLPLAWVGAEKIIVEVFQEIGLTNAEIATFLSGPSFQSWNRFGNIQGSWNGDLPQSWIDSQFAPNKQIVARMVELGMTPVLPSFTGFVPSAISRVLPNASVVIGSQWEGFPAEYTDDSFLESTDPNFTVMQKSFLAKQRAAYGDVSHIYTLDQYNENNPFSGDTDYLRNISSSTWQSLKAADPEATWMMQGWLFFANSGFWTDSRIEAWFSGVEVDSDMIVLDLFSESQPQWQNTNSYYGKPWIWCQLHGYGGNMGLYGQVMNITINPIEAVASSSSLIGFGLTMEGQEQENQIVYDLLLDQAWSATPINTEEYFESWVTTWYSGSRTVPKGLYSAWEAMHTTGTIKAVTR
;
A
#
# COMPACT_ATOMS: atom_id res chain seq x y z
N MET A 1 -1.65 -49.88 5.85
CA MET A 1 -2.40 -48.63 6.08
C MET A 1 -1.42 -47.63 6.68
N MET A 2 -0.74 -46.86 5.84
CA MET A 2 0.17 -45.79 6.25
C MET A 2 -0.49 -44.47 5.87
N TRP A 3 -0.89 -43.70 6.87
CA TRP A 3 -1.34 -42.32 6.69
C TRP A 3 -0.11 -41.42 6.74
N TRP A 4 0.08 -40.66 5.66
CA TRP A 4 1.07 -39.59 5.57
C TRP A 4 0.39 -38.29 6.01
N THR A 5 0.77 -37.74 7.17
CA THR A 5 0.48 -36.35 7.53
C THR A 5 1.53 -35.46 6.87
N LYS A 6 1.10 -34.61 5.93
CA LYS A 6 1.92 -33.53 5.37
C LYS A 6 2.05 -32.43 6.43
N ALA A 7 3.27 -32.17 6.88
CA ALA A 7 3.59 -31.01 7.72
C ALA A 7 3.74 -29.78 6.82
N LEU A 8 2.94 -28.75 7.08
CA LEU A 8 3.15 -27.40 6.56
C LEU A 8 4.37 -26.82 7.29
N CYS A 9 5.50 -26.64 6.60
CA CYS A 9 6.64 -25.95 7.18
C CYS A 9 6.33 -24.46 7.31
N LEU A 10 6.07 -24.01 8.53
CA LEU A 10 6.26 -22.61 8.91
C LEU A 10 7.75 -22.29 8.79
N VAL A 11 8.11 -21.44 7.84
CA VAL A 11 9.42 -20.78 7.84
C VAL A 11 9.39 -19.74 8.94
N VAL A 12 10.00 -20.07 10.09
CA VAL A 12 10.32 -19.08 11.12
C VAL A 12 11.62 -18.41 10.67
N LEU A 13 11.50 -17.20 10.13
CA LEU A 13 12.64 -16.31 9.90
C LEU A 13 13.25 -15.95 11.27
N ALA A 14 14.37 -16.60 11.59
CA ALA A 14 15.22 -16.18 12.69
C ALA A 14 16.14 -15.05 12.21
N GLY A 15 15.57 -13.85 12.07
CA GLY A 15 16.35 -12.62 11.94
C GLY A 15 17.08 -12.32 13.24
N THR A 16 18.33 -11.87 13.14
CA THR A 16 19.14 -11.39 14.27
C THR A 16 18.39 -10.27 14.99
N GLY A 17 17.84 -10.57 16.17
CA GLY A 17 16.96 -9.68 16.92
C GLY A 17 17.65 -8.39 17.37
N LEU A 18 17.41 -7.31 16.63
CA LEU A 18 17.14 -6.04 17.26
C LEU A 18 15.79 -6.21 17.95
N THR A 19 15.76 -6.11 19.29
CA THR A 19 14.49 -6.06 20.02
C THR A 19 13.68 -4.91 19.43
N GLU A 20 12.53 -5.19 18.82
CA GLU A 20 11.65 -4.15 18.29
C GLU A 20 11.35 -3.14 19.39
N SER A 21 11.62 -1.87 19.11
CA SER A 21 11.49 -0.79 20.09
C SER A 21 10.13 -0.13 19.93
N THR A 22 9.37 -0.03 21.02
CA THR A 22 8.10 0.71 21.06
C THR A 22 8.30 2.23 21.01
N GLN A 23 9.55 2.71 20.97
CA GLN A 23 9.89 4.13 20.99
C GLN A 23 9.24 4.93 19.84
N GLY A 24 9.09 4.33 18.66
CA GLY A 24 8.46 5.01 17.52
C GLY A 24 7.01 5.41 17.75
N ILE A 25 6.28 4.55 18.47
CA ILE A 25 4.89 4.77 18.88
C ILE A 25 4.85 5.78 20.04
N TYR A 26 5.77 5.68 21.01
CA TYR A 26 5.88 6.70 22.06
C TYR A 26 6.18 8.10 21.49
N ASN A 27 7.06 8.20 20.49
CA ASN A 27 7.37 9.46 19.81
C ASN A 27 6.13 10.05 19.11
N LEU A 28 5.30 9.19 18.49
CA LEU A 28 4.00 9.57 17.93
C LEU A 28 3.10 10.16 19.03
N LEU A 29 2.92 9.43 20.13
CA LEU A 29 2.09 9.87 21.25
C LEU A 29 2.60 11.20 21.85
N GLN A 30 3.92 11.37 21.94
CA GLN A 30 4.53 12.60 22.45
C GLN A 30 4.29 13.80 21.53
N ARG A 31 4.30 13.61 20.21
CA ARG A 31 3.98 14.68 19.26
C ARG A 31 2.48 15.00 19.26
N GLN A 32 1.64 13.98 19.16
CA GLN A 32 0.21 14.15 18.92
C GLN A 32 -0.60 14.44 20.19
N MET A 33 -0.14 13.93 21.35
CA MET A 33 -0.82 14.10 22.63
C MET A 33 0.16 14.24 23.81
N PRO A 34 1.01 15.29 23.84
CA PRO A 34 2.11 15.44 24.81
C PRO A 34 1.67 15.38 26.28
N LEU A 35 0.45 15.83 26.59
CA LEU A 35 -0.11 15.78 27.95
C LEU A 35 -0.45 14.36 28.42
N HIS A 36 -0.63 13.43 27.47
CA HIS A 36 -1.09 12.06 27.71
C HIS A 36 -0.04 11.01 27.39
N ALA A 37 1.08 11.37 26.77
CA ALA A 37 2.11 10.40 26.35
C ALA A 37 2.59 9.49 27.49
N ASN A 38 2.69 10.03 28.72
CA ASN A 38 3.09 9.26 29.91
C ASN A 38 1.97 8.42 30.55
N SER A 39 0.73 8.59 30.07
CA SER A 39 -0.45 7.83 30.48
C SER A 39 -0.53 6.47 29.79
N PHE A 40 0.26 6.23 28.73
CA PHE A 40 0.33 4.95 28.05
C PHE A 40 1.51 4.10 28.53
N GLU A 41 1.32 2.79 28.56
CA GLU A 41 2.35 1.77 28.72
C GLU A 41 2.24 0.78 27.56
N LEU A 42 3.28 0.70 26.72
CA LEU A 42 3.30 -0.15 25.53
C LEU A 42 4.20 -1.36 25.76
N SER A 43 3.69 -2.57 25.51
CA SER A 43 4.40 -3.83 25.75
C SER A 43 4.26 -4.80 24.58
N LEU A 44 5.39 -5.22 24.01
CA LEU A 44 5.42 -6.29 23.01
C LEU A 44 5.35 -7.66 23.69
N VAL A 45 4.38 -8.48 23.29
CA VAL A 45 4.13 -9.82 23.85
C VAL A 45 4.10 -10.88 22.73
N LYS A 46 4.38 -12.14 23.07
CA LYS A 46 4.39 -13.22 22.06
C LYS A 46 2.99 -13.62 21.59
N SER A 47 2.01 -13.51 22.48
CA SER A 47 0.61 -13.78 22.20
C SER A 47 -0.24 -13.03 23.21
N VAL A 48 -1.44 -12.67 22.78
CA VAL A 48 -2.47 -12.06 23.63
C VAL A 48 -3.53 -13.12 23.91
N GLY A 49 -3.87 -13.34 25.17
CA GLY A 49 -4.91 -14.31 25.56
C GLY A 49 -4.67 -15.77 25.12
N GLY A 50 -3.42 -16.15 24.79
CA GLY A 50 -3.07 -17.52 24.36
C GLY A 50 -3.45 -17.87 22.92
N VAL A 51 -3.93 -16.90 22.13
CA VAL A 51 -4.26 -17.09 20.70
C VAL A 51 -3.01 -16.83 19.85
N THR A 52 -2.72 -17.71 18.89
CA THR A 52 -1.62 -17.56 17.94
C THR A 52 -2.18 -17.29 16.55
N GLY A 53 -1.67 -16.29 15.85
CA GLY A 53 -2.18 -15.89 14.54
C GLY A 53 -1.54 -14.59 14.05
N TYR A 54 -2.32 -13.80 13.33
CA TYR A 54 -1.95 -12.46 12.88
C TYR A 54 -1.84 -11.46 14.05
N ASP A 55 -1.69 -10.17 13.73
CA ASP A 55 -1.59 -9.09 14.71
C ASP A 55 -2.72 -9.12 15.74
N GLN A 56 -2.36 -9.00 17.02
CA GLN A 56 -3.29 -9.03 18.13
C GLN A 56 -2.90 -8.00 19.17
N TYR A 57 -3.89 -7.40 19.82
CA TYR A 57 -3.68 -6.51 20.95
C TYR A 57 -4.69 -6.73 22.07
N GLU A 58 -4.30 -6.33 23.28
CA GLU A 58 -5.17 -6.17 24.44
C GLU A 58 -4.88 -4.83 25.10
N ILE A 59 -5.95 -4.10 25.45
CA ILE A 59 -5.90 -2.81 26.09
C ILE A 59 -6.54 -2.97 27.46
N SER A 60 -5.83 -2.57 28.51
CA SER A 60 -6.34 -2.60 29.88
C SER A 60 -5.92 -1.35 30.64
N SER A 61 -6.52 -1.13 31.81
CA SER A 61 -6.07 -0.10 32.73
C SER A 61 -5.27 -0.72 33.86
N THR A 62 -4.09 -0.17 34.11
CA THR A 62 -3.20 -0.62 35.18
C THR A 62 -3.70 -0.12 36.54
N HIS A 63 -3.20 -0.72 37.63
CA HIS A 63 -3.51 -0.29 38.99
C HIS A 63 -3.13 1.16 39.31
N ASN A 64 -2.17 1.75 38.57
CA ASN A 64 -1.77 3.15 38.72
C ASN A 64 -2.52 4.11 37.76
N GLY A 65 -3.56 3.62 37.06
CA GLY A 65 -4.43 4.42 36.20
C GLY A 65 -3.87 4.73 34.81
N LYS A 66 -2.82 4.04 34.37
CA LYS A 66 -2.31 4.10 33.00
C LYS A 66 -3.08 3.18 32.08
N ILE A 67 -3.00 3.45 30.78
CA ILE A 67 -3.53 2.60 29.71
C ILE A 67 -2.40 1.68 29.25
N LEU A 68 -2.50 0.40 29.58
CA LEU A 68 -1.58 -0.63 29.11
C LEU A 68 -2.09 -1.17 27.77
N VAL A 69 -1.24 -1.12 26.76
CA VAL A 69 -1.48 -1.75 25.45
C VAL A 69 -0.42 -2.83 25.26
N GLU A 70 -0.88 -4.08 25.22
CA GLU A 70 -0.08 -5.24 24.89
C GLU A 70 -0.35 -5.63 23.44
N GLY A 71 0.68 -5.91 22.65
CA GLY A 71 0.52 -6.24 21.23
C GLY A 71 1.57 -7.22 20.74
N THR A 72 1.22 -8.02 19.74
CA THR A 72 2.15 -9.00 19.14
C THR A 72 3.15 -8.38 18.18
N THR A 73 2.83 -7.21 17.63
CA THR A 73 3.68 -6.40 16.74
C THR A 73 3.50 -4.92 17.04
N LEU A 74 4.40 -4.08 16.51
CA LEU A 74 4.26 -2.63 16.58
C LEU A 74 2.98 -2.11 15.89
N SER A 75 2.54 -2.76 14.80
CA SER A 75 1.28 -2.43 14.14
C SER A 75 0.08 -2.79 15.03
N ALA A 76 0.13 -3.93 15.73
CA ALA A 76 -0.90 -4.31 16.70
C ALA A 76 -0.98 -3.32 17.87
N LEU A 77 0.18 -2.88 18.40
CA LEU A 77 0.23 -1.85 19.44
C LEU A 77 -0.41 -0.54 18.98
N SER A 78 -0.03 -0.06 17.79
CA SER A 78 -0.58 1.18 17.23
C SER A 78 -2.10 1.09 16.99
N SER A 79 -2.57 -0.06 16.51
CA SER A 79 -4.01 -0.34 16.34
C SER A 79 -4.74 -0.38 17.68
N GLY A 80 -4.14 -0.97 18.72
CA GLY A 80 -4.69 -0.97 20.07
C GLY A 80 -4.75 0.43 20.68
N VAL A 81 -3.71 1.24 20.48
CA VAL A 81 -3.75 2.68 20.82
C VAL A 81 -4.92 3.35 20.11
N CYS A 82 -5.07 3.15 18.80
CA CYS A 82 -6.16 3.73 18.02
C CYS A 82 -7.54 3.33 18.57
N ARG A 83 -7.80 2.05 18.84
CA ARG A 83 -9.09 1.62 19.42
C ARG A 83 -9.40 2.22 20.76
N TYR A 84 -8.40 2.36 21.63
CA TYR A 84 -8.62 3.06 22.88
C TYR A 84 -9.02 4.53 22.63
N LEU A 85 -8.34 5.19 21.70
CA LEU A 85 -8.60 6.59 21.37
C LEU A 85 -9.98 6.79 20.72
N THR A 86 -10.36 5.93 19.76
CA THR A 86 -11.63 6.03 19.05
C THR A 86 -12.81 5.60 19.93
N ASP A 87 -12.73 4.42 20.55
CA ASP A 87 -13.90 3.77 21.15
C ASP A 87 -14.15 4.24 22.59
N VAL A 88 -13.10 4.74 23.26
CA VAL A 88 -13.16 5.14 24.67
C VAL A 88 -12.95 6.64 24.83
N ALA A 89 -11.88 7.19 24.24
CA ALA A 89 -11.57 8.61 24.37
C ALA A 89 -12.33 9.50 23.36
N ASN A 90 -12.97 8.90 22.35
CA ASN A 90 -13.71 9.58 21.29
C ASN A 90 -12.88 10.66 20.56
N VAL A 91 -11.63 10.33 20.24
CA VAL A 91 -10.73 11.18 19.45
C VAL A 91 -9.96 10.35 18.43
N ASP A 92 -9.55 10.99 17.33
CA ASP A 92 -8.82 10.33 16.25
C ASP A 92 -7.95 11.33 15.46
N ILE A 93 -7.28 10.84 14.42
CA ILE A 93 -6.49 11.58 13.44
C ILE A 93 -7.15 11.52 12.05
N TYR A 94 -7.20 12.68 11.39
CA TYR A 94 -7.88 12.85 10.11
C TYR A 94 -6.99 13.59 9.12
N TRP A 95 -7.17 13.35 7.82
CA TRP A 95 -6.34 14.00 6.79
C TRP A 95 -6.51 15.53 6.75
N TYR A 96 -7.74 16.05 6.73
CA TYR A 96 -7.97 17.52 6.65
C TYR A 96 -8.01 18.21 8.00
N VAL A 97 -8.78 17.63 8.93
CA VAL A 97 -8.97 18.21 10.27
C VAL A 97 -7.67 18.08 11.08
N GLY A 98 -6.74 17.23 10.63
CA GLY A 98 -5.52 16.90 11.31
C GLY A 98 -5.78 16.02 12.52
N SER A 99 -4.81 15.99 13.42
CA SER A 99 -4.93 15.28 14.68
C SER A 99 -5.89 15.99 15.64
N ARG A 100 -6.85 15.23 16.14
CA ARG A 100 -7.72 15.64 17.26
C ARG A 100 -7.35 14.94 18.57
N LEU A 101 -6.22 14.24 18.60
CA LEU A 101 -5.75 13.55 19.79
C LEU A 101 -5.44 14.52 20.95
N ASN A 102 -5.14 15.77 20.63
CA ASN A 102 -4.92 16.83 21.61
C ASN A 102 -6.17 17.23 22.41
N VAL A 103 -7.38 16.92 21.94
CA VAL A 103 -8.64 17.21 22.67
C VAL A 103 -9.13 16.03 23.52
N ALA A 104 -8.33 14.98 23.66
CA ALA A 104 -8.65 13.83 24.50
C ALA A 104 -8.90 14.25 25.98
N PRO A 105 -9.87 13.62 26.68
CA PRO A 105 -10.16 13.94 28.07
C PRO A 105 -8.95 13.85 29.00
N PHE A 106 -8.86 14.75 29.99
CA PHE A 106 -7.84 14.68 31.04
C PHE A 106 -8.53 14.59 32.43
N PRO A 107 -8.35 13.49 33.20
CA PRO A 107 -7.57 12.30 32.85
C PRO A 107 -8.21 11.44 31.75
N LEU A 108 -7.41 10.57 31.13
CA LEU A 108 -7.89 9.59 30.15
C LEU A 108 -8.91 8.62 30.81
N PRO A 109 -9.99 8.21 30.12
CA PRO A 109 -10.99 7.33 30.71
C PRO A 109 -10.46 5.93 31.04
N HIS A 110 -10.78 5.43 32.24
CA HIS A 110 -10.39 4.10 32.69
C HIS A 110 -11.28 3.01 32.06
N LEU A 111 -10.68 1.90 31.65
CA LEU A 111 -11.40 0.72 31.15
C LEU A 111 -11.97 -0.10 32.31
N LYS A 112 -13.25 -0.46 32.24
CA LYS A 112 -13.86 -1.37 33.23
C LYS A 112 -13.45 -2.81 32.98
N GLU A 113 -13.34 -3.18 31.70
CA GLU A 113 -12.93 -4.50 31.22
C GLU A 113 -11.89 -4.30 30.09
N PRO A 114 -10.94 -5.23 29.92
CA PRO A 114 -9.99 -5.15 28.81
C PRO A 114 -10.67 -5.20 27.43
N LEU A 115 -10.18 -4.40 26.50
CA LEU A 115 -10.55 -4.49 25.08
C LEU A 115 -9.54 -5.39 24.37
N LYS A 116 -9.99 -6.21 23.42
CA LYS A 116 -9.13 -7.13 22.67
C LYS A 116 -9.46 -7.06 21.19
N GLY A 117 -8.45 -7.18 20.34
CA GLY A 117 -8.62 -7.27 18.91
C GLY A 117 -7.60 -8.19 18.27
N ALA A 118 -8.00 -8.83 17.17
CA ALA A 118 -7.17 -9.72 16.38
C ALA A 118 -7.44 -9.49 14.90
N SER A 119 -6.38 -9.25 14.12
CA SER A 119 -6.50 -9.14 12.68
C SER A 119 -6.89 -10.49 12.08
N ILE A 120 -7.69 -10.46 11.01
CA ILE A 120 -8.07 -11.64 10.23
C ILE A 120 -7.21 -11.82 8.98
N VAL A 121 -6.28 -10.89 8.72
CA VAL A 121 -5.33 -10.94 7.62
C VAL A 121 -3.92 -10.51 8.08
N PRO A 122 -2.84 -11.03 7.49
CA PRO A 122 -1.49 -10.61 7.86
C PRO A 122 -1.17 -9.19 7.38
N TRP A 123 -1.66 -8.79 6.19
CA TRP A 123 -1.30 -7.50 5.59
C TRP A 123 -2.48 -6.53 5.50
N ARG A 124 -2.21 -5.27 5.85
CA ARG A 124 -3.06 -4.12 5.55
C ARG A 124 -2.24 -3.15 4.70
N TYR A 125 -2.56 -3.11 3.42
CA TYR A 125 -1.82 -2.40 2.38
C TYR A 125 -2.31 -0.95 2.20
N HIS A 126 -1.41 -0.04 1.82
CA HIS A 126 -1.80 1.32 1.46
C HIS A 126 -0.97 1.95 0.35
N PHE A 127 -1.70 2.78 -0.40
CA PHE A 127 -1.38 3.62 -1.56
C PHE A 127 -1.67 2.99 -2.91
N ASN A 128 -2.17 3.81 -3.83
CA ASN A 128 -1.96 3.59 -5.23
C ASN A 128 -0.64 4.24 -5.65
N THR A 129 0.01 3.67 -6.66
CA THR A 129 1.05 4.32 -7.43
C THR A 129 0.65 5.75 -7.83
N VAL A 130 -0.57 5.97 -8.33
CA VAL A 130 -0.97 7.30 -8.83
C VAL A 130 -1.26 8.31 -7.72
N THR A 131 -1.43 7.87 -6.47
CA THR A 131 -1.58 8.75 -5.30
C THR A 131 -0.37 9.68 -5.13
N PHE A 132 0.82 9.21 -5.52
CA PHE A 132 2.05 10.01 -5.47
C PHE A 132 2.06 11.18 -6.46
N SER A 133 1.19 11.18 -7.47
CA SER A 133 1.03 12.28 -8.42
C SER A 133 -0.17 13.15 -8.09
N TYR A 134 -1.33 12.54 -7.81
CA TYR A 134 -2.57 13.27 -7.53
C TYR A 134 -2.60 13.93 -6.15
N THR A 135 -1.91 13.35 -5.17
CA THR A 135 -1.89 13.86 -3.78
C THR A 135 -0.48 14.19 -3.32
N GLY A 136 0.44 13.23 -3.39
CA GLY A 136 1.75 13.31 -2.74
C GLY A 136 2.83 14.14 -3.46
N ALA A 137 2.59 14.65 -4.67
CA ALA A 137 3.63 15.23 -5.53
C ALA A 137 4.36 16.45 -4.91
N TYR A 138 3.68 17.16 -4.00
CA TYR A 138 4.18 18.39 -3.38
C TYR A 138 4.12 18.35 -1.85
N TRP A 139 3.93 17.18 -1.25
CA TRP A 139 3.90 17.03 0.20
C TRP A 139 5.23 17.41 0.85
N SER A 140 5.14 18.11 1.98
CA SER A 140 6.27 18.35 2.86
C SER A 140 6.50 17.14 3.77
N TRP A 141 7.54 17.22 4.61
CA TRP A 141 7.75 16.19 5.64
C TRP A 141 6.58 16.13 6.63
N GLU A 142 6.00 17.28 6.98
CA GLU A 142 4.89 17.36 7.94
C GLU A 142 3.63 16.65 7.42
N ASP A 143 3.34 16.76 6.11
CA ASP A 143 2.25 16.02 5.46
C ASP A 143 2.52 14.51 5.52
N TRP A 144 3.75 14.08 5.21
CA TRP A 144 4.16 12.68 5.29
C TRP A 144 4.14 12.15 6.72
N GLU A 145 4.61 12.93 7.71
CA GLU A 145 4.62 12.52 9.12
C GLU A 145 3.18 12.28 9.61
N LEU A 146 2.25 13.19 9.30
CA LEU A 146 0.83 13.01 9.62
C LEU A 146 0.26 11.76 8.95
N GLN A 147 0.55 11.55 7.66
CA GLN A 147 0.08 10.39 6.91
C GLN A 147 0.61 9.07 7.48
N LEU A 148 1.89 9.01 7.84
CA LEU A 148 2.50 7.81 8.43
C LEU A 148 1.94 7.50 9.81
N GLU A 149 1.63 8.52 10.60
CA GLU A 149 1.00 8.35 11.91
C GLU A 149 -0.45 7.88 11.79
N TRP A 150 -1.22 8.44 10.85
CA TRP A 150 -2.56 7.93 10.51
C TRP A 150 -2.48 6.46 10.06
N MET A 151 -1.56 6.13 9.15
CA MET A 151 -1.37 4.74 8.71
C MET A 151 -1.07 3.79 9.88
N ALA A 152 -0.18 4.18 10.80
CA ALA A 152 0.18 3.34 11.94
C ALA A 152 -1.02 3.09 12.86
N LEU A 153 -1.74 4.16 13.21
CA LEU A 153 -2.91 4.07 14.10
C LEU A 153 -4.03 3.25 13.47
N HIS A 154 -4.24 3.36 12.16
CA HIS A 154 -5.26 2.58 11.44
C HIS A 154 -4.77 1.19 11.02
N GLY A 155 -3.63 0.74 11.58
CA GLY A 155 -3.16 -0.63 11.46
C GLY A 155 -2.57 -1.01 10.11
N ILE A 156 -2.25 -0.05 9.24
CA ILE A 156 -1.53 -0.32 7.99
C ILE A 156 -0.11 -0.79 8.32
N ASN A 157 0.32 -1.88 7.68
CA ASN A 157 1.63 -2.47 7.88
C ASN A 157 2.38 -2.80 6.58
N LEU A 158 1.78 -2.53 5.41
CA LEU A 158 2.40 -2.76 4.10
C LEU A 158 2.20 -1.56 3.14
N PRO A 159 2.78 -0.38 3.41
CA PRO A 159 2.61 0.79 2.55
C PRO A 159 3.60 0.85 1.38
N LEU A 160 3.20 1.47 0.27
CA LEU A 160 4.11 1.81 -0.82
C LEU A 160 5.06 2.95 -0.44
N ALA A 161 6.36 2.80 -0.73
CA ALA A 161 7.41 3.77 -0.43
C ALA A 161 8.09 4.27 -1.71
N TRP A 162 7.37 5.12 -2.45
CA TRP A 162 7.69 5.43 -3.84
C TRP A 162 8.31 6.82 -4.10
N VAL A 163 8.40 7.66 -3.06
CA VAL A 163 8.89 9.04 -3.18
C VAL A 163 10.35 9.08 -3.65
N GLY A 164 10.67 9.90 -4.64
CA GLY A 164 12.05 10.12 -5.07
C GLY A 164 12.72 8.93 -5.77
N ALA A 165 11.95 7.96 -6.26
CA ALA A 165 12.47 6.84 -7.07
C ALA A 165 13.28 7.33 -8.28
N GLU A 166 12.96 8.53 -8.80
CA GLU A 166 13.65 9.21 -9.90
C GLU A 166 15.15 9.36 -9.62
N LYS A 167 15.55 9.57 -8.37
CA LYS A 167 16.98 9.71 -8.04
C LYS A 167 17.74 8.44 -8.35
N ILE A 168 17.18 7.29 -7.98
CA ILE A 168 17.81 5.99 -8.17
C ILE A 168 17.88 5.67 -9.66
N ILE A 169 16.78 5.85 -10.40
CA ILE A 169 16.76 5.52 -11.83
C ILE A 169 17.70 6.42 -12.65
N VAL A 170 17.79 7.72 -12.33
CA VAL A 170 18.75 8.65 -12.95
C VAL A 170 20.17 8.16 -12.76
N GLU A 171 20.52 7.74 -11.54
CA GLU A 171 21.87 7.22 -11.27
C GLU A 171 22.15 5.90 -12.01
N VAL A 172 21.17 5.01 -12.13
CA VAL A 172 21.31 3.76 -12.92
C VAL A 172 21.54 4.09 -14.40
N PHE A 173 20.79 5.05 -14.95
CA PHE A 173 20.97 5.51 -16.34
C PHE A 173 22.33 6.17 -16.57
N GLN A 174 22.81 6.96 -15.62
CA GLN A 174 24.15 7.55 -15.68
C GLN A 174 25.25 6.48 -15.65
N GLU A 175 25.09 5.41 -14.87
CA GLU A 175 26.06 4.31 -14.79
C GLU A 175 26.25 3.57 -16.12
N ILE A 176 25.19 3.43 -16.91
CA ILE A 176 25.27 2.84 -18.25
C ILE A 176 25.70 3.85 -19.33
N GLY A 177 25.94 5.11 -18.96
CA GLY A 177 26.53 6.13 -19.84
C GLY A 177 25.53 7.04 -20.56
N LEU A 178 24.26 7.08 -20.13
CA LEU A 178 23.31 8.10 -20.59
C LEU A 178 23.69 9.46 -20.01
N THR A 179 23.55 10.50 -20.82
CA THR A 179 23.81 11.88 -20.41
C THR A 179 22.59 12.47 -19.71
N ASN A 180 22.78 13.49 -18.88
CA ASN A 180 21.65 14.18 -18.22
C ASN A 180 20.64 14.74 -19.21
N ALA A 181 21.08 15.19 -20.39
CA ALA A 181 20.18 15.71 -21.42
C ALA A 181 19.30 14.59 -22.02
N GLU A 182 19.83 13.38 -22.18
CA GLU A 182 19.07 12.22 -22.67
C GLU A 182 18.13 11.66 -21.60
N ILE A 183 18.49 11.75 -20.33
CA ILE A 183 17.62 11.33 -19.23
C ILE A 183 16.48 12.36 -19.04
N ALA A 184 16.78 13.65 -19.19
CA ALA A 184 15.79 14.72 -19.04
C ALA A 184 14.63 14.61 -20.05
N THR A 185 14.87 14.05 -21.24
CA THR A 185 13.81 13.84 -22.25
C THR A 185 12.84 12.72 -21.87
N PHE A 186 13.21 11.86 -20.92
CA PHE A 186 12.39 10.73 -20.46
C PHE A 186 11.53 11.09 -19.25
N LEU A 187 12.08 11.85 -18.29
CA LEU A 187 11.37 12.17 -17.04
C LEU A 187 10.24 13.18 -17.26
N SER A 188 9.07 12.89 -16.68
CA SER A 188 7.93 13.79 -16.74
C SER A 188 7.94 14.91 -15.70
N GLY A 189 6.98 15.84 -15.76
CA GLY A 189 6.81 16.86 -14.73
C GLY A 189 6.41 16.24 -13.37
N PRO A 190 6.61 16.95 -12.23
CA PRO A 190 6.36 16.43 -10.88
C PRO A 190 4.99 15.75 -10.69
N SER A 191 3.92 16.39 -11.17
CA SER A 191 2.54 15.90 -11.05
C SER A 191 2.21 14.72 -11.94
N PHE A 192 3.15 14.20 -12.73
CA PHE A 192 2.90 13.16 -13.71
C PHE A 192 3.89 11.98 -13.61
N GLN A 193 4.67 11.94 -12.53
CA GLN A 193 5.71 10.93 -12.35
C GLN A 193 5.14 9.51 -12.22
N SER A 194 3.93 9.35 -11.69
CA SER A 194 3.31 8.03 -11.55
C SER A 194 3.07 7.36 -12.92
N TRP A 195 2.57 8.11 -13.91
CA TRP A 195 2.37 7.57 -15.27
C TRP A 195 3.68 7.41 -16.05
N ASN A 196 4.72 8.20 -15.73
CA ASN A 196 6.05 7.99 -16.30
C ASN A 196 6.70 6.71 -15.77
N ARG A 197 6.55 6.42 -14.47
CA ARG A 197 7.05 5.17 -13.86
C ARG A 197 6.36 3.92 -14.42
N PHE A 198 5.09 4.04 -14.80
CA PHE A 198 4.33 3.00 -15.51
C PHE A 198 4.62 2.94 -17.02
N GLY A 199 5.45 3.84 -17.55
CA GLY A 199 5.78 3.92 -18.98
C GLY A 199 4.59 4.28 -19.86
N ASN A 200 3.54 4.89 -19.31
CA ASN A 200 2.41 5.39 -20.09
C ASN A 200 2.80 6.68 -20.83
N ILE A 201 3.62 7.51 -20.18
CA ILE A 201 4.08 8.79 -20.70
C ILE A 201 5.59 8.96 -20.52
N GLN A 202 6.18 9.82 -21.32
CA GLN A 202 7.56 10.25 -21.19
C GLN A 202 7.70 11.75 -21.48
N GLY A 203 8.80 12.33 -21.00
CA GLY A 203 9.10 13.74 -21.19
C GLY A 203 8.17 14.67 -20.41
N SER A 204 8.52 15.95 -20.42
CA SER A 204 7.84 16.98 -19.63
C SER A 204 7.28 18.09 -20.53
N TRP A 205 6.13 18.63 -20.15
CA TRP A 205 5.47 19.73 -20.84
C TRP A 205 5.91 21.07 -20.25
N ASN A 206 6.44 21.97 -21.07
CA ASN A 206 6.92 23.31 -20.70
C ASN A 206 8.23 23.36 -19.89
N GLY A 207 9.08 22.34 -19.97
CA GLY A 207 10.46 22.37 -19.48
C GLY A 207 10.90 21.09 -18.78
N ASP A 208 12.21 20.87 -18.67
CA ASP A 208 12.78 19.67 -18.07
C ASP A 208 12.54 19.62 -16.56
N LEU A 209 12.40 18.41 -16.01
CA LEU A 209 12.34 18.19 -14.57
C LEU A 209 13.66 18.63 -13.92
N PRO A 210 13.66 19.62 -13.02
CA PRO A 210 14.91 20.13 -12.47
C PRO A 210 15.51 19.11 -11.49
N GLN A 211 16.83 18.92 -11.56
CA GLN A 211 17.56 18.05 -10.63
C GLN A 211 17.30 18.40 -9.16
N SER A 212 17.09 19.69 -8.85
CA SER A 212 16.74 20.15 -7.51
C SER A 212 15.42 19.56 -6.99
N TRP A 213 14.44 19.32 -7.88
CA TRP A 213 13.20 18.64 -7.49
C TRP A 213 13.48 17.17 -7.16
N ILE A 214 14.23 16.46 -8.02
CA ILE A 214 14.60 15.05 -7.81
C ILE A 214 15.32 14.89 -6.45
N ASP A 215 16.29 15.75 -6.17
CA ASP A 215 17.02 15.73 -4.89
C ASP A 215 16.12 16.09 -3.70
N SER A 216 15.17 17.02 -3.88
CA SER A 216 14.21 17.43 -2.85
C SER A 216 13.18 16.35 -2.51
N GLN A 217 12.89 15.41 -3.43
CA GLN A 217 12.02 14.26 -3.18
C GLN A 217 12.79 13.11 -2.52
N PHE A 218 14.04 12.88 -2.93
CA PHE A 218 14.83 11.78 -2.39
C PHE A 218 15.27 11.98 -0.93
N ALA A 219 15.58 13.21 -0.53
CA ALA A 219 15.97 13.54 0.84
C ALA A 219 14.89 13.17 1.90
N PRO A 220 13.62 13.61 1.77
CA PRO A 220 12.56 13.21 2.69
C PRO A 220 12.23 11.72 2.56
N ASN A 221 12.41 11.07 1.40
CA ASN A 221 12.12 9.63 1.30
C ASN A 221 12.94 8.77 2.27
N LYS A 222 14.18 9.15 2.59
CA LYS A 222 14.96 8.47 3.63
C LYS A 222 14.29 8.57 5.01
N GLN A 223 13.67 9.70 5.31
CA GLN A 223 12.92 9.91 6.55
C GLN A 223 11.60 9.13 6.53
N ILE A 224 10.89 9.12 5.39
CA ILE A 224 9.64 8.37 5.20
C ILE A 224 9.87 6.88 5.45
N VAL A 225 10.84 6.28 4.76
CA VAL A 225 11.14 4.85 4.89
C VAL A 225 11.60 4.50 6.31
N ALA A 226 12.49 5.31 6.90
CA ALA A 226 12.92 5.10 8.28
C ALA A 226 11.75 5.17 9.26
N ARG A 227 10.81 6.10 9.06
CA ARG A 227 9.63 6.29 9.91
C ARG A 227 8.60 5.16 9.74
N MET A 228 8.42 4.64 8.52
CA MET A 228 7.62 3.44 8.26
C MET A 228 8.14 2.26 9.11
N VAL A 229 9.46 1.99 9.06
CA VAL A 229 10.08 0.91 9.84
C VAL A 229 9.99 1.18 11.35
N GLU A 230 10.21 2.42 11.79
CA GLU A 230 10.09 2.82 13.20
C GLU A 230 8.67 2.60 13.76
N LEU A 231 7.66 2.68 12.89
CA LEU A 231 6.25 2.43 13.20
C LEU A 231 5.81 0.97 13.00
N GLY A 232 6.74 0.08 12.60
CA GLY A 232 6.46 -1.34 12.41
C GLY A 232 5.83 -1.70 11.07
N MET A 233 6.00 -0.87 10.06
CA MET A 233 5.53 -1.13 8.70
C MET A 233 6.64 -1.72 7.84
N THR A 234 6.27 -2.59 6.91
CA THR A 234 7.15 -3.12 5.86
C THR A 234 6.96 -2.27 4.59
N PRO A 235 7.90 -1.39 4.23
CA PRO A 235 7.77 -0.57 3.04
C PRO A 235 7.85 -1.43 1.76
N VAL A 236 6.92 -1.24 0.84
CA VAL A 236 7.01 -1.81 -0.52
C VAL A 236 7.84 -0.86 -1.37
N LEU A 237 9.00 -1.32 -1.82
CA LEU A 237 9.99 -0.47 -2.49
C LEU A 237 9.87 -0.55 -4.02
N PRO A 238 10.16 0.53 -4.77
CA PRO A 238 10.20 0.48 -6.24
C PRO A 238 11.28 -0.45 -6.74
N SER A 239 11.18 -0.82 -8.02
CA SER A 239 12.20 -1.58 -8.70
C SER A 239 12.30 -1.17 -10.18
N PHE A 240 13.29 -1.66 -10.92
CA PHE A 240 13.45 -1.30 -12.32
C PHE A 240 12.37 -1.99 -13.17
N THR A 241 11.52 -1.21 -13.84
CA THR A 241 10.37 -1.74 -14.58
C THR A 241 10.70 -2.14 -16.02
N GLY A 242 11.79 -1.62 -16.59
CA GLY A 242 12.16 -1.83 -17.99
C GLY A 242 11.98 -0.61 -18.87
N PHE A 243 11.24 0.40 -18.42
CA PHE A 243 11.11 1.67 -19.13
C PHE A 243 12.41 2.47 -19.11
N VAL A 244 12.83 2.93 -20.29
CA VAL A 244 14.14 3.54 -20.52
C VAL A 244 14.03 4.73 -21.49
N PRO A 245 14.95 5.71 -21.43
CA PRO A 245 14.98 6.79 -22.41
C PRO A 245 15.19 6.26 -23.84
N SER A 246 14.58 6.90 -24.83
CA SER A 246 14.73 6.53 -26.26
C SER A 246 16.19 6.51 -26.76
N ALA A 247 17.08 7.26 -26.10
CA ALA A 247 18.51 7.27 -26.35
C ALA A 247 19.26 6.01 -25.89
N ILE A 248 18.58 5.03 -25.26
CA ILE A 248 19.18 3.79 -24.74
C ILE A 248 19.99 3.03 -25.81
N SER A 249 19.56 3.06 -27.08
CA SER A 249 20.23 2.41 -28.20
C SER A 249 21.64 2.96 -28.47
N ARG A 250 21.96 4.18 -28.01
CA ARG A 250 23.32 4.74 -28.12
C ARG A 250 24.30 4.00 -27.20
N VAL A 251 23.86 3.67 -25.99
CA VAL A 251 24.70 3.04 -24.96
C VAL A 251 24.59 1.52 -24.98
N LEU A 252 23.44 0.98 -25.38
CA LEU A 252 23.16 -0.45 -25.52
C LEU A 252 22.63 -0.75 -26.94
N PRO A 253 23.48 -0.70 -27.99
CA PRO A 253 23.03 -0.81 -29.38
C PRO A 253 22.48 -2.18 -29.80
N ASN A 254 22.72 -3.21 -29.01
CA ASN A 254 22.24 -4.57 -29.27
C ASN A 254 21.16 -5.03 -28.28
N ALA A 255 20.66 -4.11 -27.45
CA ALA A 255 19.62 -4.44 -26.47
C ALA A 255 18.27 -4.67 -27.15
N SER A 256 17.49 -5.59 -26.59
CA SER A 256 16.13 -5.91 -27.05
C SER A 256 15.16 -4.88 -26.49
N VAL A 257 14.93 -3.81 -27.27
CA VAL A 257 14.05 -2.71 -26.90
C VAL A 257 12.84 -2.70 -27.83
N VAL A 258 11.66 -2.71 -27.23
CA VAL A 258 10.37 -2.52 -27.93
C VAL A 258 9.82 -1.14 -27.60
N ILE A 259 8.93 -0.65 -28.46
CA ILE A 259 8.22 0.62 -28.24
C ILE A 259 6.86 0.30 -27.65
N GLY A 260 6.53 0.95 -26.53
CA GLY A 260 5.24 0.83 -25.86
C GLY A 260 4.07 1.31 -26.72
N SER A 261 2.85 1.08 -26.24
CA SER A 261 1.65 1.54 -26.93
C SER A 261 1.33 3.01 -26.65
N GLN A 262 0.70 3.67 -27.62
CA GLN A 262 0.15 5.00 -27.43
C GLN A 262 -0.92 4.98 -26.33
N TRP A 263 -0.71 5.78 -25.29
CA TRP A 263 -1.63 5.88 -24.16
C TRP A 263 -2.57 7.09 -24.29
N GLU A 264 -3.88 6.88 -24.11
CA GLU A 264 -4.94 7.91 -24.03
C GLU A 264 -4.87 9.04 -25.09
N GLY A 265 -4.39 8.71 -26.30
CA GLY A 265 -4.28 9.66 -27.41
C GLY A 265 -3.17 10.71 -27.26
N PHE A 266 -2.24 10.56 -26.31
CA PHE A 266 -1.07 11.41 -26.20
C PHE A 266 -0.24 11.38 -27.49
N PRO A 267 0.33 12.50 -27.94
CA PRO A 267 1.29 12.51 -29.04
C PRO A 267 2.48 11.59 -28.75
N ALA A 268 3.02 10.91 -29.77
CA ALA A 268 4.12 9.94 -29.62
C ALA A 268 5.37 10.50 -28.92
N GLU A 269 5.61 11.81 -28.98
CA GLU A 269 6.69 12.47 -28.25
C GLU A 269 6.52 12.46 -26.72
N TYR A 270 5.32 12.16 -26.22
CA TYR A 270 4.95 12.13 -24.80
C TYR A 270 4.43 10.78 -24.32
N THR A 271 4.45 9.74 -25.16
CA THR A 271 4.04 8.36 -24.86
C THR A 271 4.95 7.42 -25.65
N ASP A 272 4.50 6.22 -26.03
CA ASP A 272 5.29 5.26 -26.82
C ASP A 272 6.67 5.01 -26.19
N ASP A 273 6.66 4.79 -24.88
CA ASP A 273 7.89 4.73 -24.09
C ASP A 273 8.77 3.55 -24.52
N SER A 274 10.08 3.73 -24.49
CA SER A 274 10.99 2.64 -24.86
C SER A 274 11.06 1.63 -23.71
N PHE A 275 10.83 0.36 -24.02
CA PHE A 275 10.79 -0.71 -23.05
C PHE A 275 11.90 -1.72 -23.34
N LEU A 276 12.88 -1.78 -22.44
CA LEU A 276 13.88 -2.85 -22.44
C LEU A 276 13.22 -4.14 -21.94
N GLU A 277 13.16 -5.15 -22.80
CA GLU A 277 12.56 -6.42 -22.45
C GLU A 277 13.33 -7.12 -21.33
N SER A 278 12.61 -7.73 -20.39
CA SER A 278 13.21 -8.40 -19.23
C SER A 278 14.05 -9.63 -19.59
N THR A 279 13.87 -10.18 -20.80
CA THR A 279 14.69 -11.25 -21.38
C THR A 279 16.07 -10.77 -21.82
N ASP A 280 16.28 -9.45 -21.97
CA ASP A 280 17.58 -8.88 -22.26
C ASP A 280 18.49 -8.93 -21.02
N PRO A 281 19.74 -9.40 -21.11
CA PRO A 281 20.65 -9.46 -19.97
C PRO A 281 20.89 -8.12 -19.27
N ASN A 282 20.79 -6.99 -19.99
CA ASN A 282 20.97 -5.66 -19.43
C ASN A 282 19.85 -5.28 -18.45
N PHE A 283 18.65 -5.87 -18.57
CA PHE A 283 17.57 -5.67 -17.62
C PHE A 283 18.02 -6.12 -16.22
N THR A 284 18.57 -7.33 -16.10
CA THR A 284 19.07 -7.86 -14.82
C THR A 284 20.25 -7.04 -14.28
N VAL A 285 21.10 -6.49 -15.14
CA VAL A 285 22.20 -5.61 -14.71
C VAL A 285 21.65 -4.34 -14.08
N MET A 286 20.68 -3.68 -14.73
CA MET A 286 20.05 -2.47 -14.21
C MET A 286 19.21 -2.75 -12.97
N GLN A 287 18.49 -3.88 -12.92
CA GLN A 287 17.75 -4.34 -11.75
C GLN A 287 18.64 -4.45 -10.51
N LYS A 288 19.82 -5.07 -10.66
CA LYS A 288 20.81 -5.21 -9.59
C LYS A 288 21.35 -3.86 -9.13
N SER A 289 21.67 -2.96 -10.07
CA SER A 289 22.14 -1.61 -9.71
C SER A 289 21.05 -0.84 -8.95
N PHE A 290 19.81 -0.86 -9.44
CA PHE A 290 18.68 -0.17 -8.82
C PHE A 290 18.47 -0.63 -7.37
N LEU A 291 18.35 -1.95 -7.15
CA LEU A 291 18.15 -2.51 -5.80
C LEU A 291 19.37 -2.29 -4.90
N ALA A 292 20.60 -2.35 -5.43
CA ALA A 292 21.81 -2.07 -4.64
C ALA A 292 21.86 -0.61 -4.18
N LYS A 293 21.52 0.35 -5.04
CA LYS A 293 21.43 1.78 -4.70
C LYS A 293 20.32 2.05 -3.68
N GLN A 294 19.18 1.41 -3.86
CA GLN A 294 18.07 1.48 -2.93
C GLN A 294 18.47 0.97 -1.54
N ARG A 295 19.10 -0.21 -1.46
CA ARG A 295 19.63 -0.77 -0.20
C ARG A 295 20.70 0.11 0.42
N ALA A 296 21.56 0.75 -0.39
CA ALA A 296 22.53 1.71 0.11
C ALA A 296 21.87 2.99 0.67
N ALA A 297 20.71 3.38 0.14
CA ALA A 297 19.98 4.57 0.57
C ALA A 297 19.16 4.34 1.84
N TYR A 298 18.50 3.18 1.97
CA TYR A 298 17.49 2.91 2.99
C TYR A 298 17.88 1.81 3.98
N GLY A 299 18.88 0.98 3.66
CA GLY A 299 19.19 -0.24 4.38
C GLY A 299 18.37 -1.43 3.88
N ASP A 300 18.54 -2.57 4.55
CA ASP A 300 17.81 -3.81 4.26
C ASP A 300 16.50 -3.83 5.05
N VAL A 301 15.52 -3.06 4.57
CA VAL A 301 14.27 -2.77 5.28
C VAL A 301 13.06 -3.54 4.75
N SER A 302 13.18 -4.17 3.59
CA SER A 302 12.11 -4.91 2.93
C SER A 302 12.67 -5.81 1.84
N HIS A 303 11.97 -6.91 1.59
CA HIS A 303 12.18 -7.79 0.45
C HIS A 303 10.98 -7.74 -0.53
N ILE A 304 10.07 -6.78 -0.37
CA ILE A 304 8.87 -6.65 -1.19
C ILE A 304 9.06 -5.48 -2.15
N TYR A 305 9.03 -5.78 -3.44
CA TYR A 305 9.32 -4.82 -4.51
C TYR A 305 8.13 -4.67 -5.44
N THR A 306 7.68 -3.43 -5.69
CA THR A 306 6.68 -3.14 -6.71
C THR A 306 7.33 -3.08 -8.09
N LEU A 307 6.68 -3.71 -9.09
CA LEU A 307 7.11 -3.68 -10.48
C LEU A 307 5.88 -3.88 -11.38
N ASP A 308 5.52 -2.85 -12.16
CA ASP A 308 4.38 -2.88 -13.08
C ASP A 308 4.84 -2.48 -14.49
N GLN A 309 4.57 -3.33 -15.49
CA GLN A 309 5.01 -3.15 -16.89
C GLN A 309 3.86 -2.89 -17.86
N TYR A 310 2.70 -3.47 -17.60
CA TYR A 310 1.57 -3.44 -18.53
C TYR A 310 0.33 -2.78 -17.94
N ASN A 311 0.55 -1.82 -17.04
CA ASN A 311 -0.53 -0.98 -16.53
C ASN A 311 -0.99 -0.04 -17.66
N GLU A 312 -2.14 -0.38 -18.28
CA GLU A 312 -2.69 0.36 -19.44
C GLU A 312 -1.74 0.46 -20.65
N ASN A 313 -0.74 -0.42 -20.68
CA ASN A 313 0.17 -0.60 -21.79
C ASN A 313 -0.04 -1.98 -22.42
N ASN A 314 0.01 -2.04 -23.75
CA ASN A 314 -0.14 -3.32 -24.45
C ASN A 314 1.20 -4.06 -24.49
N PRO A 315 1.24 -5.35 -24.09
CA PRO A 315 2.40 -6.19 -24.35
C PRO A 315 2.69 -6.27 -25.86
N PHE A 316 3.96 -6.41 -26.22
CA PHE A 316 4.38 -6.53 -27.62
C PHE A 316 3.70 -7.70 -28.35
N SER A 317 3.44 -8.79 -27.63
CA SER A 317 2.73 -9.96 -28.14
C SER A 317 1.75 -10.52 -27.11
N GLY A 318 0.62 -11.02 -27.60
CA GLY A 318 -0.35 -11.78 -26.80
C GLY A 318 -0.12 -13.31 -26.83
N ASP A 319 1.03 -13.75 -27.33
CA ASP A 319 1.47 -15.14 -27.25
C ASP A 319 1.73 -15.52 -25.78
N THR A 320 1.21 -16.66 -25.36
CA THR A 320 1.35 -17.14 -23.97
C THR A 320 2.81 -17.42 -23.61
N ASP A 321 3.62 -17.90 -24.55
CA ASP A 321 5.04 -18.16 -24.29
C ASP A 321 5.81 -16.85 -24.11
N TYR A 322 5.43 -15.81 -24.86
CA TYR A 322 5.98 -14.47 -24.70
C TYR A 322 5.68 -13.91 -23.30
N LEU A 323 4.40 -13.88 -22.92
CA LEU A 323 3.96 -13.35 -21.62
C LEU A 323 4.60 -14.09 -20.45
N ARG A 324 4.66 -15.43 -20.53
CA ARG A 324 5.33 -16.27 -19.54
C ARG A 324 6.82 -15.97 -19.43
N ASN A 325 7.51 -15.77 -20.56
CA ASN A 325 8.94 -15.47 -20.56
C ASN A 325 9.24 -14.09 -19.96
N ILE A 326 8.41 -13.08 -20.23
CA ILE A 326 8.56 -11.75 -19.64
C ILE A 326 8.40 -11.81 -18.12
N SER A 327 7.30 -12.40 -17.62
CA SER A 327 7.10 -12.50 -16.17
C SER A 327 8.17 -13.35 -15.48
N SER A 328 8.60 -14.45 -16.11
CA SER A 328 9.66 -15.32 -15.57
C SER A 328 11.00 -14.60 -15.49
N SER A 329 11.42 -13.91 -16.55
CA SER A 329 12.69 -13.16 -16.56
C SER A 329 12.65 -11.95 -15.62
N THR A 330 11.51 -11.27 -15.50
CA THR A 330 11.29 -10.19 -14.53
C THR A 330 11.47 -10.72 -13.10
N TRP A 331 10.79 -11.80 -12.73
CA TRP A 331 10.95 -12.44 -11.41
C TRP A 331 12.40 -12.88 -11.16
N GLN A 332 13.03 -13.55 -12.12
CA GLN A 332 14.43 -13.98 -11.99
C GLN A 332 15.39 -12.81 -11.80
N SER A 333 15.14 -11.66 -12.44
CA SER A 333 15.96 -10.47 -12.27
C SER A 333 15.89 -9.91 -10.84
N LEU A 334 14.69 -9.93 -10.22
CA LEU A 334 14.48 -9.56 -8.82
C LEU A 334 15.22 -10.55 -7.91
N LYS A 335 15.03 -11.87 -8.11
CA LYS A 335 15.72 -12.91 -7.32
C LYS A 335 17.24 -12.84 -7.44
N ALA A 336 17.75 -12.42 -8.60
CA ALA A 336 19.19 -12.26 -8.83
C ALA A 336 19.78 -11.08 -8.05
N ALA A 337 18.98 -10.05 -7.77
CA ALA A 337 19.38 -8.89 -6.96
C ALA A 337 19.13 -9.12 -5.46
N ASP A 338 18.04 -9.79 -5.11
CA ASP A 338 17.66 -10.15 -3.75
C ASP A 338 17.02 -11.56 -3.74
N PRO A 339 17.71 -12.59 -3.19
CA PRO A 339 17.20 -13.96 -3.13
C PRO A 339 15.89 -14.12 -2.33
N GLU A 340 15.51 -13.15 -1.49
CA GLU A 340 14.26 -13.14 -0.72
C GLU A 340 13.18 -12.28 -1.38
N ALA A 341 13.46 -11.71 -2.55
CA ALA A 341 12.54 -10.80 -3.22
C ALA A 341 11.17 -11.43 -3.47
N THR A 342 10.15 -10.66 -3.12
CA THR A 342 8.73 -10.86 -3.43
C THR A 342 8.29 -9.75 -4.39
N TRP A 343 7.75 -10.14 -5.53
CA TRP A 343 7.24 -9.22 -6.53
C TRP A 343 5.79 -8.84 -6.23
N MET A 344 5.55 -7.57 -5.88
CA MET A 344 4.22 -7.00 -5.80
C MET A 344 3.82 -6.38 -7.15
N MET A 345 2.67 -6.78 -7.69
CA MET A 345 2.10 -6.18 -8.91
C MET A 345 0.64 -5.79 -8.74
N GLN A 346 0.20 -4.82 -9.54
CA GLN A 346 -1.20 -4.44 -9.65
C GLN A 346 -1.95 -5.36 -10.61
N GLY A 347 -3.11 -5.87 -10.18
CA GLY A 347 -4.02 -6.65 -11.02
C GLY A 347 -4.87 -5.82 -11.99
N TRP A 348 -4.72 -4.49 -11.99
CA TRP A 348 -5.55 -3.55 -12.78
C TRP A 348 -5.59 -3.88 -14.27
N LEU A 349 -4.46 -4.29 -14.85
CA LEU A 349 -4.36 -4.62 -16.27
C LEU A 349 -5.36 -5.69 -16.73
N PHE A 350 -5.73 -6.65 -15.87
CA PHE A 350 -6.68 -7.70 -16.19
C PHE A 350 -8.11 -7.16 -16.31
N PHE A 351 -8.43 -6.10 -15.57
CA PHE A 351 -9.68 -5.36 -15.72
C PHE A 351 -9.62 -4.37 -16.89
N ALA A 352 -8.63 -3.47 -16.89
CA ALA A 352 -8.51 -2.35 -17.81
C ALA A 352 -8.44 -2.77 -19.28
N ASN A 353 -7.77 -3.89 -19.56
CA ASN A 353 -7.66 -4.45 -20.90
C ASN A 353 -8.12 -5.92 -20.94
N SER A 354 -9.30 -6.19 -20.40
CA SER A 354 -9.93 -7.53 -20.37
C SER A 354 -10.14 -8.15 -21.76
N GLY A 355 -10.20 -7.33 -22.82
CA GLY A 355 -10.22 -7.82 -24.20
C GLY A 355 -8.90 -8.48 -24.62
N PHE A 356 -7.76 -8.01 -24.12
CA PHE A 356 -6.46 -8.63 -24.32
C PHE A 356 -6.19 -9.73 -23.28
N TRP A 357 -6.43 -9.48 -22.00
CA TRP A 357 -6.11 -10.40 -20.91
C TRP A 357 -7.17 -11.50 -20.75
N THR A 358 -7.12 -12.49 -21.65
CA THR A 358 -7.91 -13.72 -21.53
C THR A 358 -7.35 -14.61 -20.41
N ASP A 359 -8.19 -15.48 -19.84
CA ASP A 359 -7.80 -16.45 -18.81
C ASP A 359 -6.49 -17.19 -19.13
N SER A 360 -6.33 -17.71 -20.36
CA SER A 360 -5.10 -18.38 -20.79
C SER A 360 -3.85 -17.48 -20.79
N ARG A 361 -4.00 -16.18 -21.06
CA ARG A 361 -2.89 -15.21 -21.04
C ARG A 361 -2.53 -14.81 -19.62
N ILE A 362 -3.54 -14.67 -18.76
CA ILE A 362 -3.36 -14.40 -17.33
C ILE A 362 -2.67 -15.59 -16.65
N GLU A 363 -3.15 -16.82 -16.91
CA GLU A 363 -2.51 -18.04 -16.40
C GLU A 363 -1.06 -18.15 -16.88
N ALA A 364 -0.80 -17.91 -18.17
CA ALA A 364 0.56 -17.91 -18.71
C ALA A 364 1.47 -16.89 -18.03
N TRP A 365 0.97 -15.67 -17.80
CA TRP A 365 1.67 -14.62 -17.06
C TRP A 365 2.06 -15.08 -15.65
N PHE A 366 1.11 -15.59 -14.87
CA PHE A 366 1.38 -16.06 -13.50
C PHE A 366 2.26 -17.31 -13.44
N SER A 367 2.20 -18.17 -14.47
CA SER A 367 3.04 -19.38 -14.56
C SER A 367 4.53 -19.09 -14.76
N GLY A 368 4.90 -17.86 -15.12
CA GLY A 368 6.31 -17.46 -15.23
C GLY A 368 6.99 -17.30 -13.86
N VAL A 369 6.22 -17.02 -12.80
CA VAL A 369 6.71 -17.00 -11.43
C VAL A 369 6.49 -18.39 -10.82
N GLU A 370 7.56 -19.16 -10.64
CA GLU A 370 7.43 -20.58 -10.29
C GLU A 370 7.13 -20.82 -8.80
N VAL A 371 7.47 -19.85 -7.95
CA VAL A 371 7.25 -19.91 -6.50
C VAL A 371 6.10 -18.98 -6.13
N ASP A 372 4.97 -19.53 -5.68
CA ASP A 372 3.77 -18.73 -5.39
C ASP A 372 4.03 -17.61 -4.37
N SER A 373 4.78 -17.90 -3.30
CA SER A 373 5.10 -16.93 -2.24
C SER A 373 6.03 -15.80 -2.67
N ASP A 374 6.68 -15.89 -3.83
CA ASP A 374 7.55 -14.84 -4.37
C ASP A 374 6.75 -13.75 -5.11
N MET A 375 5.41 -13.78 -5.02
CA MET A 375 4.52 -12.83 -5.67
C MET A 375 3.37 -12.39 -4.76
N ILE A 376 2.98 -11.13 -4.88
CA ILE A 376 1.77 -10.58 -4.26
C ILE A 376 1.00 -9.81 -5.34
N VAL A 377 -0.27 -10.16 -5.54
CA VAL A 377 -1.15 -9.44 -6.46
C VAL A 377 -2.06 -8.50 -5.69
N LEU A 378 -2.08 -7.22 -6.06
CA LEU A 378 -3.08 -6.29 -5.57
C LEU A 378 -4.31 -6.41 -6.47
N ASP A 379 -5.39 -7.01 -5.97
CA ASP A 379 -6.68 -6.98 -6.67
C ASP A 379 -7.27 -5.58 -6.52
N LEU A 380 -6.91 -4.69 -7.46
CA LEU A 380 -6.85 -3.26 -7.19
C LEU A 380 -8.22 -2.62 -6.94
N PHE A 381 -9.30 -3.20 -7.49
CA PHE A 381 -10.67 -2.67 -7.48
C PHE A 381 -11.69 -3.72 -7.02
N SER A 382 -11.36 -4.45 -5.95
CA SER A 382 -12.14 -5.61 -5.49
C SER A 382 -13.56 -5.28 -5.03
N GLU A 383 -13.82 -4.05 -4.58
CA GLU A 383 -15.13 -3.65 -4.07
C GLU A 383 -16.18 -3.58 -5.19
N SER A 384 -15.77 -3.33 -6.43
CA SER A 384 -16.68 -3.20 -7.58
C SER A 384 -16.40 -4.18 -8.72
N GLN A 385 -15.14 -4.45 -9.03
CA GLN A 385 -14.73 -5.28 -10.18
C GLN A 385 -13.63 -6.28 -9.78
N PRO A 386 -13.92 -7.21 -8.85
CA PRO A 386 -12.95 -8.16 -8.34
C PRO A 386 -12.43 -9.09 -9.45
N GLN A 387 -11.11 -9.15 -9.63
CA GLN A 387 -10.50 -10.05 -10.62
C GLN A 387 -10.14 -11.41 -10.04
N TRP A 388 -10.02 -11.54 -8.71
CA TRP A 388 -9.71 -12.83 -8.06
C TRP A 388 -10.69 -13.95 -8.41
N GLN A 389 -11.96 -13.63 -8.65
CA GLN A 389 -12.99 -14.61 -9.04
C GLN A 389 -12.80 -15.09 -10.48
N ASN A 390 -12.30 -14.22 -11.36
CA ASN A 390 -12.08 -14.51 -12.79
C ASN A 390 -10.77 -15.26 -13.03
N THR A 391 -9.83 -15.21 -12.08
CA THR A 391 -8.48 -15.79 -12.19
C THR A 391 -8.27 -17.00 -11.28
N ASN A 392 -9.36 -17.61 -10.79
CA ASN A 392 -9.32 -18.73 -9.83
C ASN A 392 -8.38 -18.42 -8.63
N SER A 393 -8.59 -17.26 -8.03
CA SER A 393 -7.76 -16.73 -6.95
C SER A 393 -6.29 -16.56 -7.35
N TYR A 394 -6.08 -15.94 -8.52
CA TYR A 394 -4.78 -15.71 -9.14
C TYR A 394 -3.94 -16.99 -9.26
N TYR A 395 -4.59 -18.11 -9.61
CA TYR A 395 -3.99 -19.44 -9.75
C TYR A 395 -3.13 -19.86 -8.54
N GLY A 396 -3.51 -19.41 -7.34
CA GLY A 396 -2.84 -19.73 -6.08
C GLY A 396 -1.82 -18.70 -5.62
N LYS A 397 -1.49 -17.68 -6.43
CA LYS A 397 -0.62 -16.57 -5.99
C LYS A 397 -1.27 -15.81 -4.82
N PRO A 398 -0.50 -15.45 -3.78
CA PRO A 398 -0.99 -14.58 -2.72
C PRO A 398 -1.51 -13.26 -3.28
N TRP A 399 -2.63 -12.78 -2.75
CA TRP A 399 -3.23 -11.52 -3.20
C TRP A 399 -3.87 -10.73 -2.07
N ILE A 400 -4.07 -9.44 -2.30
CA ILE A 400 -4.65 -8.47 -1.37
C ILE A 400 -5.92 -7.92 -1.98
N TRP A 401 -7.02 -7.99 -1.24
CA TRP A 401 -8.31 -7.39 -1.61
C TRP A 401 -8.22 -5.89 -1.41
N CYS A 402 -8.31 -5.10 -2.48
CA CYS A 402 -8.12 -3.67 -2.38
C CYS A 402 -9.40 -2.89 -2.70
N GLN A 403 -9.59 -1.79 -1.97
CA GLN A 403 -10.59 -0.78 -2.28
C GLN A 403 -9.93 0.36 -3.05
N LEU A 404 -10.26 0.46 -4.34
CA LEU A 404 -9.85 1.58 -5.19
C LEU A 404 -10.64 2.82 -4.82
N HIS A 405 -11.96 2.74 -4.90
CA HIS A 405 -12.96 3.76 -4.58
C HIS A 405 -12.85 5.06 -5.38
N GLY A 406 -11.72 5.77 -5.25
CA GLY A 406 -11.50 7.10 -5.80
C GLY A 406 -10.65 7.14 -7.06
N TYR A 407 -11.07 7.92 -8.05
CA TYR A 407 -10.41 8.11 -9.35
C TYR A 407 -10.04 9.57 -9.55
N GLY A 408 -8.77 9.85 -9.86
CA GLY A 408 -8.25 11.20 -10.12
C GLY A 408 -8.31 12.19 -8.95
N GLY A 409 -8.67 11.72 -7.75
CA GLY A 409 -8.99 12.60 -6.62
C GLY A 409 -10.26 13.42 -6.84
N ASN A 410 -11.21 12.89 -7.63
CA ASN A 410 -12.47 13.56 -7.89
C ASN A 410 -13.31 13.63 -6.61
N MET A 411 -13.86 14.81 -6.33
CA MET A 411 -14.65 15.01 -5.14
C MET A 411 -16.09 14.52 -5.31
N GLY A 412 -16.66 13.96 -4.24
CA GLY A 412 -18.05 13.54 -4.17
C GLY A 412 -18.31 12.56 -3.04
N LEU A 413 -19.44 12.72 -2.34
CA LEU A 413 -19.85 11.76 -1.31
C LEU A 413 -20.25 10.44 -1.96
N TYR A 414 -19.44 9.40 -1.75
CA TYR A 414 -19.63 8.09 -2.36
C TYR A 414 -18.93 7.00 -1.55
N GLY A 415 -19.50 5.80 -1.60
CA GLY A 415 -18.85 4.57 -1.18
C GLY A 415 -19.75 3.39 -1.48
N GLN A 416 -19.23 2.17 -1.32
CA GLN A 416 -20.02 0.94 -1.41
C GLN A 416 -19.94 0.22 -0.07
N VAL A 417 -20.55 0.82 0.96
CA VAL A 417 -20.39 0.46 2.38
C VAL A 417 -20.67 -1.03 2.65
N MET A 418 -21.67 -1.61 1.99
CA MET A 418 -21.99 -3.02 2.14
C MET A 418 -20.96 -3.94 1.47
N ASN A 419 -20.43 -3.54 0.30
CA ASN A 419 -19.45 -4.35 -0.43
C ASN A 419 -18.12 -4.42 0.33
N ILE A 420 -17.71 -3.34 0.99
CA ILE A 420 -16.45 -3.28 1.74
C ILE A 420 -16.52 -3.95 3.12
N THR A 421 -17.70 -4.37 3.59
CA THR A 421 -17.85 -5.14 4.84
C THR A 421 -18.18 -6.61 4.58
N ILE A 422 -19.01 -6.91 3.59
CA ILE A 422 -19.46 -8.28 3.28
C ILE A 422 -18.44 -9.01 2.39
N ASN A 423 -18.13 -8.44 1.23
CA ASN A 423 -17.33 -9.14 0.21
C ASN A 423 -15.91 -9.51 0.67
N PRO A 424 -15.16 -8.68 1.43
CA PRO A 424 -13.84 -9.10 1.91
C PRO A 424 -13.91 -10.30 2.87
N ILE A 425 -14.97 -10.42 3.68
CA ILE A 425 -15.18 -11.57 4.57
C ILE A 425 -15.54 -12.82 3.79
N GLU A 426 -16.39 -12.69 2.76
CA GLU A 426 -16.66 -13.78 1.82
C GLU A 426 -15.39 -14.23 1.08
N ALA A 427 -14.52 -13.30 0.69
CA ALA A 427 -13.25 -13.59 0.04
C ALA A 427 -12.29 -14.35 0.97
N VAL A 428 -12.18 -13.96 2.25
CA VAL A 428 -11.40 -14.70 3.27
C VAL A 428 -11.92 -16.13 3.44
N ALA A 429 -13.24 -16.32 3.43
CA ALA A 429 -13.83 -17.65 3.53
C ALA A 429 -13.63 -18.50 2.27
N SER A 430 -13.51 -17.87 1.10
CA SER A 430 -13.51 -18.54 -0.21
C SER A 430 -12.12 -18.76 -0.81
N SER A 431 -11.12 -18.00 -0.38
CA SER A 431 -9.77 -18.01 -0.93
C SER A 431 -8.73 -18.25 0.15
N SER A 432 -7.96 -19.34 0.03
CA SER A 432 -6.81 -19.59 0.89
C SER A 432 -5.56 -18.76 0.53
N SER A 433 -5.54 -18.10 -0.62
CA SER A 433 -4.42 -17.26 -1.10
C SER A 433 -4.65 -15.77 -0.82
N LEU A 434 -5.79 -15.38 -0.22
CA LEU A 434 -5.99 -14.02 0.24
C LEU A 434 -5.14 -13.76 1.49
N ILE A 435 -4.30 -12.73 1.44
CA ILE A 435 -3.33 -12.40 2.49
C ILE A 435 -3.45 -10.96 3.00
N GLY A 436 -4.44 -10.20 2.57
CA GLY A 436 -4.56 -8.83 3.05
C GLY A 436 -5.77 -8.08 2.55
N PHE A 437 -6.04 -6.98 3.22
CA PHE A 437 -6.93 -5.92 2.74
C PHE A 437 -6.10 -4.67 2.42
N GLY A 438 -6.55 -3.84 1.50
CA GLY A 438 -5.76 -2.71 1.02
C GLY A 438 -6.59 -1.51 0.60
N LEU A 439 -5.98 -0.34 0.70
CA LEU A 439 -6.53 0.92 0.22
C LEU A 439 -5.69 1.42 -0.97
N THR A 440 -6.32 1.56 -2.13
CA THR A 440 -5.67 1.81 -3.42
C THR A 440 -6.27 3.01 -4.16
N MET A 441 -6.86 3.96 -3.45
CA MET A 441 -7.43 5.18 -4.05
C MET A 441 -6.42 6.00 -4.86
N GLU A 442 -6.85 6.50 -6.02
CA GLU A 442 -5.96 7.30 -6.87
C GLU A 442 -5.59 8.63 -6.22
N GLY A 443 -6.49 9.22 -5.44
CA GLY A 443 -6.26 10.40 -4.63
C GLY A 443 -6.88 10.26 -3.25
N GLN A 444 -6.41 11.04 -2.28
CA GLN A 444 -6.99 11.02 -0.93
C GLN A 444 -8.27 11.86 -0.88
N GLU A 445 -9.43 11.20 -0.96
CA GLU A 445 -10.76 11.83 -0.94
C GLU A 445 -11.29 11.96 0.49
N GLN A 446 -11.01 13.10 1.09
CA GLN A 446 -11.17 13.34 2.53
C GLN A 446 -12.63 13.31 2.98
N GLU A 447 -13.57 13.67 2.12
CA GLU A 447 -15.01 13.62 2.39
C GLU A 447 -15.55 12.20 2.57
N ASN A 448 -14.81 11.18 2.09
CA ASN A 448 -15.19 9.78 2.16
C ASN A 448 -14.36 9.01 3.19
N GLN A 449 -13.67 9.70 4.10
CA GLN A 449 -12.73 9.07 5.05
C GLN A 449 -13.32 7.87 5.83
N ILE A 450 -14.59 7.98 6.27
CA ILE A 450 -15.30 6.88 6.96
C ILE A 450 -15.31 5.57 6.15
N VAL A 451 -15.30 5.65 4.81
CA VAL A 451 -15.33 4.49 3.92
C VAL A 451 -13.97 3.78 3.94
N TYR A 452 -12.87 4.50 4.07
CA TYR A 452 -11.53 3.92 4.15
C TYR A 452 -11.28 3.31 5.52
N ASP A 453 -11.68 4.01 6.58
CA ASP A 453 -11.56 3.53 7.95
C ASP A 453 -12.38 2.25 8.16
N LEU A 454 -13.57 2.16 7.54
CA LEU A 454 -14.41 0.96 7.63
C LEU A 454 -13.72 -0.30 7.09
N LEU A 455 -12.98 -0.24 5.96
CA LEU A 455 -12.25 -1.41 5.45
C LEU A 455 -11.07 -1.79 6.35
N LEU A 456 -10.32 -0.80 6.83
CA LEU A 456 -9.21 -1.03 7.75
C LEU A 456 -9.72 -1.66 9.06
N ASP A 457 -10.86 -1.21 9.55
CA ASP A 457 -11.53 -1.76 10.73
C ASP A 457 -12.07 -3.17 10.46
N GLN A 458 -12.58 -3.43 9.26
CA GLN A 458 -13.02 -4.76 8.83
C GLN A 458 -11.88 -5.80 8.87
N ALA A 459 -10.61 -5.37 8.68
CA ALA A 459 -9.44 -6.25 8.82
C ALA A 459 -9.27 -6.82 10.24
N TRP A 460 -9.96 -6.26 11.24
CA TRP A 460 -9.95 -6.70 12.64
C TRP A 460 -11.25 -7.38 13.09
N SER A 461 -12.17 -7.65 12.14
CA SER A 461 -13.44 -8.29 12.41
C SER A 461 -13.66 -9.49 11.49
N ALA A 462 -13.84 -10.68 12.08
CA ALA A 462 -14.13 -11.92 11.35
C ALA A 462 -15.55 -11.99 10.77
N THR A 463 -16.41 -11.04 11.12
CA THR A 463 -17.77 -10.91 10.59
C THR A 463 -17.96 -9.53 9.98
N PRO A 464 -18.89 -9.36 9.02
CA PRO A 464 -19.21 -8.04 8.49
C PRO A 464 -19.58 -7.07 9.63
N ILE A 465 -18.98 -5.88 9.61
CA ILE A 465 -19.25 -4.82 10.59
C ILE A 465 -20.70 -4.35 10.47
N ASN A 466 -21.36 -4.08 11.60
CA ASN A 466 -22.67 -3.42 11.62
C ASN A 466 -22.51 -1.95 11.23
N THR A 467 -22.91 -1.60 10.01
CA THR A 467 -22.65 -0.29 9.43
C THR A 467 -23.47 0.83 10.06
N GLU A 468 -24.67 0.54 10.59
CA GLU A 468 -25.48 1.51 11.32
C GLU A 468 -24.80 1.95 12.62
N GLU A 469 -24.39 0.97 13.45
CA GLU A 469 -23.67 1.22 14.70
C GLU A 469 -22.29 1.86 14.45
N TYR A 470 -21.63 1.48 13.37
CA TYR A 470 -20.35 2.05 12.98
C TYR A 470 -20.47 3.54 12.64
N PHE A 471 -21.46 3.92 11.82
CA PHE A 471 -21.69 5.31 11.45
C PHE A 471 -22.13 6.14 12.67
N GLU A 472 -22.96 5.61 13.55
CA GLU A 472 -23.34 6.29 14.80
C GLU A 472 -22.10 6.53 15.70
N SER A 473 -21.23 5.53 15.85
CA SER A 473 -20.00 5.64 16.63
C SER A 473 -19.04 6.66 16.00
N TRP A 474 -18.88 6.61 14.67
CA TRP A 474 -18.06 7.53 13.91
C TRP A 474 -18.47 8.99 14.12
N VAL A 475 -19.77 9.29 14.10
CA VAL A 475 -20.31 10.63 14.40
C VAL A 475 -19.90 11.08 15.81
N THR A 476 -19.94 10.17 16.78
CA THR A 476 -19.52 10.49 18.14
C THR A 476 -18.03 10.82 18.19
N THR A 477 -17.15 9.98 17.65
CA THR A 477 -15.70 10.22 17.62
C THR A 477 -15.35 11.50 16.86
N TRP A 478 -15.97 11.69 15.69
CA TRP A 478 -15.69 12.84 14.82
C TRP A 478 -16.15 14.16 15.44
N TYR A 479 -17.31 14.24 16.10
CA TYR A 479 -17.87 15.52 16.55
C TYR A 479 -17.79 15.78 18.04
N SER A 480 -17.63 14.76 18.88
CA SER A 480 -17.71 14.92 20.34
C SER A 480 -16.63 15.86 20.86
N GLY A 481 -15.34 15.56 20.63
CA GLY A 481 -14.26 16.26 21.32
C GLY A 481 -14.55 16.36 22.82
N SER A 482 -14.89 17.57 23.30
CA SER A 482 -15.30 17.85 24.68
C SER A 482 -16.77 18.28 24.87
N ARG A 483 -17.62 18.11 23.84
CA ARG A 483 -18.99 18.64 23.79
C ARG A 483 -20.01 17.56 23.44
N THR A 484 -21.26 17.82 23.81
CA THR A 484 -22.40 16.98 23.40
C THR A 484 -22.63 17.13 21.90
N VAL A 485 -22.72 15.99 21.20
CA VAL A 485 -23.00 15.96 19.76
C VAL A 485 -24.49 16.24 19.50
N PRO A 486 -24.84 17.22 18.64
CA PRO A 486 -26.23 17.47 18.28
C PRO A 486 -26.89 16.27 17.60
N LYS A 487 -28.10 15.89 18.05
CA LYS A 487 -28.87 14.75 17.49
C LYS A 487 -29.07 14.81 15.98
N GLY A 488 -29.19 16.01 15.42
CA GLY A 488 -29.35 16.19 13.98
C GLY A 488 -28.16 15.70 13.14
N LEU A 489 -26.94 15.63 13.71
CA LEU A 489 -25.78 15.09 13.00
C LEU A 489 -25.89 13.58 12.80
N TYR A 490 -26.33 12.83 13.81
CA TYR A 490 -26.58 11.39 13.68
C TYR A 490 -27.62 11.11 12.58
N SER A 491 -28.73 11.87 12.58
CA SER A 491 -29.76 11.73 11.53
C SER A 491 -29.24 12.08 10.13
N ALA A 492 -28.34 13.06 10.01
CA ALA A 492 -27.75 13.43 8.73
C ALA A 492 -26.80 12.35 8.20
N TRP A 493 -25.96 11.77 9.07
CA TRP A 493 -25.05 10.69 8.70
C TRP A 493 -25.79 9.39 8.38
N GLU A 494 -26.87 9.08 9.10
CA GLU A 494 -27.73 7.94 8.76
C GLU A 494 -28.46 8.14 7.42
N ALA A 495 -28.88 9.37 7.11
CA ALA A 495 -29.39 9.67 5.78
C ALA A 495 -28.31 9.48 4.70
N MET A 496 -27.05 9.87 4.95
CA MET A 496 -25.94 9.64 4.00
C MET A 496 -25.63 8.15 3.82
N HIS A 497 -25.54 7.40 4.91
CA HIS A 497 -25.38 5.94 4.93
C HIS A 497 -26.42 5.24 4.03
N THR A 498 -27.68 5.69 4.09
CA THR A 498 -28.79 5.08 3.34
C THR A 498 -28.99 5.62 1.92
N THR A 499 -28.50 6.83 1.59
CA THR A 499 -28.81 7.51 0.30
C THR A 499 -27.62 7.88 -0.58
N GLY A 500 -26.44 8.13 -0.01
CA GLY A 500 -25.24 8.62 -0.72
C GLY A 500 -24.12 7.59 -0.86
N THR A 501 -24.03 6.65 0.07
CA THR A 501 -22.95 5.65 0.18
C THR A 501 -23.37 4.24 -0.29
N ILE A 502 -24.48 4.14 -1.03
CA ILE A 502 -24.97 2.90 -1.62
C ILE A 502 -25.51 3.22 -3.02
N LYS A 503 -24.63 3.18 -4.01
CA LYS A 503 -25.00 2.55 -5.28
C LYS A 503 -24.20 1.28 -5.37
N ALA A 504 -24.86 0.15 -5.10
CA ALA A 504 -24.50 -1.07 -5.80
C ALA A 504 -24.58 -0.73 -7.29
N VAL A 505 -23.43 -0.49 -7.93
CA VAL A 505 -23.36 -0.41 -9.38
C VAL A 505 -23.47 -1.85 -9.86
N THR A 506 -24.69 -2.39 -9.81
CA THR A 506 -25.06 -3.46 -10.75
C THR A 506 -25.23 -2.78 -12.10
N ARG A 507 -24.23 -2.96 -12.97
CA ARG A 507 -24.42 -2.93 -14.41
C ARG A 507 -23.86 -4.19 -15.01
#